data_AF-Q1IPA1-F1
#
_entry.id   AF-Q1IPA1-F1
#
_cell.length_a   1.000
_cell.length_b   1.000
_cell.length_c   1.000
_cell.angle_alpha   90.00
_cell.angle_beta   90.00
_cell.angle_gamma   90.00
#
_symmetry.space_group_name_H-M   'P 1'
#
loop_
_entity.id
_entity.type
_entity.pdbx_description
1 polymer ?
#
loop_
_entity_poly.entity_id
_entity_poly.type
_entity_poly.pdbx_seq_one_letter_code
_entity_poly.pdbx_strand_id
1 'polypeptide(L)'
;MFEAEIEMEKKSSSFGPVLFIALLVACIGAGVFYVIHETKQSMTEPLASQIITTILKGKGPATMHFRTGYIVQNVEEKPFDPHYKLLEKAGLIKTAKKDIGLVVTLTPAGEQVLSGIQGISRTKRAEGGEAIVVPLATRKLVAITKVDSPTPSRATVAYTWKWEPNKLGQVFDASSSLVSAFGIWDRQTLIKDYGVDFYHADPKPESFTFSRGPKGWSIAEE
;
A
#
# COMPACT_ATOMS: atom_id res chain seq x y z
N MET A 1 -25.18 24.91 -82.99
CA MET A 1 -24.51 23.65 -82.59
C MET A 1 -23.55 23.86 -81.41
N PHE A 2 -23.83 24.82 -80.50
CA PHE A 2 -23.04 25.07 -79.29
C PHE A 2 -23.91 25.31 -78.03
N GLU A 3 -25.24 25.22 -78.15
CA GLU A 3 -26.15 25.40 -77.01
C GLU A 3 -26.34 24.11 -76.19
N ALA A 4 -26.14 22.93 -76.79
CA ALA A 4 -26.23 21.65 -76.10
C ALA A 4 -24.98 21.33 -75.25
N GLU A 5 -23.85 22.00 -75.48
CA GLU A 5 -22.61 21.81 -74.70
C GLU A 5 -22.58 22.70 -73.44
N ILE A 6 -23.28 23.84 -73.43
CA ILE A 6 -23.32 24.74 -72.27
C ILE A 6 -24.33 24.27 -71.20
N GLU A 7 -25.29 23.42 -71.56
CA GLU A 7 -26.24 22.83 -70.61
C GLU A 7 -25.69 21.63 -69.84
N MET A 8 -24.67 20.94 -70.36
CA MET A 8 -24.07 19.78 -69.69
C MET A 8 -23.11 20.17 -68.55
N GLU A 9 -22.62 21.40 -68.50
CA GLU A 9 -21.82 21.91 -67.37
C GLU A 9 -22.66 22.42 -66.19
N LYS A 10 -23.95 22.70 -66.39
CA LYS A 10 -24.82 23.25 -65.33
C LYS A 10 -25.60 22.22 -64.53
N LYS A 11 -25.46 20.92 -64.85
CA LYS A 11 -26.25 19.87 -64.20
C LYS A 11 -25.46 18.62 -63.84
N SER A 12 -24.30 18.81 -63.20
CA SER A 12 -23.78 17.80 -62.29
C SER A 12 -23.18 18.49 -61.06
N SER A 13 -24.07 18.99 -60.19
CA SER A 13 -23.69 19.14 -58.79
C SER A 13 -23.34 17.73 -58.29
N SER A 14 -22.05 17.40 -58.33
CA SER A 14 -21.49 16.11 -57.97
C SER A 14 -21.56 15.91 -56.45
N PHE A 15 -22.79 15.86 -55.94
CA PHE A 15 -23.10 15.73 -54.51
C PHE A 15 -22.72 14.34 -53.99
N GLY A 16 -22.86 13.31 -54.83
CA GLY A 16 -22.51 11.93 -54.47
C GLY A 16 -21.04 11.75 -54.07
N PRO A 17 -20.07 12.13 -54.92
CA PRO A 17 -18.65 12.02 -54.57
C PRO A 17 -18.23 12.87 -53.37
N VAL A 18 -18.77 14.09 -53.22
CA VAL A 18 -18.46 14.95 -52.06
C VAL A 18 -19.00 14.35 -50.76
N LEU A 19 -20.22 13.80 -50.78
CA LEU A 19 -20.81 13.16 -49.60
C LEU A 19 -20.06 11.88 -49.21
N PHE A 20 -19.57 11.12 -50.20
CA PHE A 20 -18.73 9.94 -49.96
C PHE A 20 -17.39 10.30 -49.30
N ILE A 21 -16.75 11.37 -49.76
CA ILE A 21 -15.51 11.88 -49.15
C ILE A 21 -15.78 12.39 -47.72
N ALA A 22 -16.87 13.12 -47.50
CA ALA A 22 -17.24 13.59 -46.17
C ALA A 22 -17.50 12.43 -45.19
N LEU A 23 -18.16 11.35 -45.66
CA LEU A 23 -18.42 10.15 -44.86
C LEU A 23 -17.12 9.41 -44.53
N LEU A 24 -16.19 9.29 -45.48
CA LEU A 24 -14.86 8.71 -45.25
C LEU A 24 -14.07 9.51 -44.21
N VAL A 25 -14.03 10.84 -44.32
CA VAL A 25 -13.36 11.72 -43.34
C VAL A 25 -14.01 11.60 -41.97
N ALA A 26 -15.34 11.51 -41.89
CA ALA A 26 -16.05 11.31 -40.63
C ALA A 26 -15.74 9.94 -40.00
N CYS A 27 -15.68 8.86 -40.77
CA CYS A 27 -15.30 7.53 -40.28
C CYS A 27 -13.86 7.49 -39.78
N ILE A 28 -12.91 8.08 -40.52
CA ILE A 28 -11.50 8.16 -40.11
C ILE A 28 -11.38 9.04 -38.86
N GLY A 29 -12.04 10.19 -38.83
CA GLY A 29 -12.06 11.09 -37.67
C GLY A 29 -12.67 10.42 -36.44
N ALA A 30 -13.76 9.68 -36.59
CA ALA A 30 -14.38 8.91 -35.51
C ALA A 30 -13.47 7.78 -35.02
N GLY A 31 -12.79 7.07 -35.92
CA GLY A 31 -11.82 6.03 -35.55
C GLY A 31 -10.63 6.58 -34.79
N VAL A 32 -10.02 7.67 -35.27
CA VAL A 32 -8.92 8.35 -34.60
C VAL A 32 -9.37 8.92 -33.25
N PHE A 33 -10.54 9.54 -33.19
CA PHE A 33 -11.14 10.03 -31.94
C PHE A 33 -11.38 8.88 -30.95
N TYR A 34 -11.94 7.75 -31.41
CA TYR A 34 -12.19 6.57 -30.59
C TYR A 34 -10.90 6.01 -30.01
N VAL A 35 -9.85 5.85 -30.83
CA VAL A 35 -8.54 5.36 -30.37
C VAL A 35 -7.89 6.33 -29.38
N ILE A 36 -7.94 7.64 -29.63
CA ILE A 36 -7.41 8.65 -28.69
C ILE A 36 -8.23 8.66 -27.39
N HIS A 37 -9.54 8.49 -27.48
CA HIS A 37 -10.43 8.43 -26.33
C HIS A 37 -10.18 7.16 -25.50
N GLU A 38 -10.00 6.00 -26.13
CA GLU A 38 -9.69 4.74 -25.44
C GLU A 38 -8.28 4.70 -24.83
N THR A 39 -7.27 5.22 -25.54
CA THR A 39 -5.89 5.29 -25.01
C THR A 39 -5.78 6.25 -23.82
N LYS A 40 -6.57 7.33 -23.78
CA LYS A 40 -6.74 8.17 -22.58
C LYS A 40 -7.49 7.44 -21.46
N GLN A 41 -8.14 6.31 -21.73
CA GLN A 41 -8.98 5.58 -20.80
C GLN A 41 -8.38 4.28 -20.26
N SER A 42 -7.35 3.70 -20.91
CA SER A 42 -6.60 2.56 -20.37
C SER A 42 -5.80 2.92 -19.12
N MET A 43 -5.52 1.95 -18.25
CA MET A 43 -4.70 2.15 -17.07
C MET A 43 -3.27 2.52 -17.49
N THR A 44 -2.80 3.69 -17.06
CA THR A 44 -1.41 4.13 -17.27
C THR A 44 -0.55 3.82 -16.06
N GLU A 45 0.77 3.73 -16.24
CA GLU A 45 1.71 3.49 -15.14
C GLU A 45 1.64 4.56 -14.03
N PRO A 46 1.57 5.88 -14.33
CA PRO A 46 1.41 6.89 -13.28
C PRO A 46 0.12 6.74 -12.48
N LEU A 47 -0.99 6.41 -13.14
CA LEU A 47 -2.28 6.18 -12.49
C LEU A 47 -2.23 4.91 -11.62
N ALA A 48 -1.67 3.83 -12.15
CA ALA A 48 -1.44 2.59 -11.41
C ALA A 48 -0.57 2.85 -10.17
N SER A 49 0.51 3.60 -10.29
CA SER A 49 1.37 3.98 -9.17
C SER A 49 0.62 4.73 -8.07
N GLN A 50 -0.23 5.70 -8.44
CA GLN A 50 -1.06 6.45 -7.46
C GLN A 50 -2.08 5.55 -6.76
N ILE A 51 -2.78 4.68 -7.51
CA ILE A 51 -3.76 3.75 -6.96
C ILE A 51 -3.09 2.73 -6.04
N ILE A 52 -2.00 2.09 -6.48
CA ILE A 52 -1.24 1.12 -5.68
C ILE A 52 -0.67 1.78 -4.43
N THR A 53 -0.13 3.00 -4.52
CA THR A 53 0.35 3.73 -3.34
C THR A 53 -0.77 3.95 -2.33
N THR A 54 -1.98 4.26 -2.81
CA THR A 54 -3.16 4.44 -1.94
C THR A 54 -3.58 3.12 -1.31
N ILE A 55 -3.58 2.02 -2.06
CA ILE A 55 -3.87 0.67 -1.54
C ILE A 55 -2.84 0.25 -0.48
N LEU A 56 -1.55 0.45 -0.74
CA LEU A 56 -0.48 0.13 0.20
C LEU A 56 -0.59 0.93 1.51
N LYS A 57 -0.99 2.21 1.42
CA LYS A 57 -1.33 3.02 2.61
C LYS A 57 -2.56 2.46 3.33
N GLY A 58 -3.60 2.04 2.59
CA GLY A 58 -4.82 1.44 3.13
C GLY A 58 -4.61 0.10 3.84
N LYS A 59 -3.63 -0.71 3.41
CA LYS A 59 -3.21 -1.95 4.10
C LYS A 59 -2.57 -1.70 5.48
N GLY A 60 -2.30 -0.45 5.83
CA GLY A 60 -1.77 -0.04 7.12
C GLY A 60 -0.29 -0.41 7.35
N PRO A 61 0.30 0.08 8.45
CA PRO A 61 1.64 -0.29 8.88
C PRO A 61 1.65 -1.66 9.58
N ALA A 62 2.83 -2.25 9.74
CA ALA A 62 3.05 -3.27 10.75
C ALA A 62 3.05 -2.60 12.12
N THR A 63 2.33 -3.14 13.11
CA THR A 63 2.18 -2.54 14.45
C THR A 63 2.62 -3.50 15.54
N MET A 64 3.10 -2.94 16.65
CA MET A 64 3.38 -3.67 17.88
C MET A 64 2.61 -3.05 19.04
N HIS A 65 2.09 -3.93 19.89
CA HIS A 65 1.25 -3.59 21.03
C HIS A 65 2.01 -3.98 22.29
N PHE A 66 2.09 -3.07 23.25
CA PHE A 66 2.64 -3.38 24.58
C PHE A 66 2.01 -2.48 25.64
N ARG A 67 2.13 -2.87 26.90
CA ARG A 67 1.58 -2.13 28.03
C ARG A 67 2.71 -1.66 28.96
N THR A 68 2.47 -0.55 29.67
CA THR A 68 3.34 -0.01 30.74
C THR A 68 2.58 0.02 32.05
N GLY A 69 3.26 0.04 33.19
CA GLY A 69 2.67 -0.11 34.52
C GLY A 69 2.75 -1.54 35.02
N TYR A 70 1.94 -1.90 36.02
CA TYR A 70 1.87 -3.28 36.50
C TYR A 70 1.00 -4.13 35.57
N ILE A 71 1.53 -5.26 35.14
CA ILE A 71 0.92 -6.14 34.15
C ILE A 71 0.82 -7.53 34.75
N VAL A 72 -0.40 -8.05 34.81
CA VAL A 72 -0.68 -9.42 35.24
C VAL A 72 -1.10 -10.22 34.02
N GLN A 73 -0.64 -11.47 33.97
CA GLN A 73 -0.98 -12.38 32.88
C GLN A 73 -2.49 -12.56 32.75
N ASN A 74 -3.00 -12.41 31.52
CA ASN A 74 -4.37 -12.70 31.15
C ASN A 74 -4.42 -13.21 29.69
N VAL A 75 -5.62 -13.33 29.12
CA VAL A 75 -5.81 -13.85 27.76
C VAL A 75 -5.22 -12.91 26.69
N GLU A 76 -5.29 -11.60 26.92
CA GLU A 76 -4.83 -10.58 25.97
C GLU A 76 -3.36 -10.22 26.16
N GLU A 77 -2.84 -10.38 27.37
CA GLU A 77 -1.54 -9.84 27.75
C GLU A 77 -0.70 -10.87 28.50
N LYS A 78 0.50 -11.11 27.97
CA LYS A 78 1.47 -12.06 28.52
C LYS A 78 2.73 -11.29 28.93
N PRO A 79 2.88 -10.95 30.22
CA PRO A 79 3.97 -10.09 30.70
C PRO A 79 5.36 -10.68 30.47
N PHE A 80 5.49 -12.00 30.33
CA PHE A 80 6.78 -12.67 30.15
C PHE A 80 7.07 -13.06 28.69
N ASP A 81 6.25 -12.58 27.75
CA ASP A 81 6.49 -12.83 26.34
C ASP A 81 7.72 -12.04 25.82
N PRO A 82 8.38 -12.53 24.77
CA PRO A 82 9.71 -12.07 24.39
C PRO A 82 9.77 -10.60 23.94
N HIS A 83 8.65 -9.97 23.58
CA HIS A 83 8.64 -8.58 23.13
C HIS A 83 9.05 -7.59 24.25
N TYR A 84 8.65 -7.83 25.52
CA TYR A 84 9.12 -7.02 26.64
C TYR A 84 10.63 -7.16 26.83
N LYS A 85 11.15 -8.38 26.73
CA LYS A 85 12.60 -8.62 26.79
C LYS A 85 13.34 -7.96 25.63
N LEU A 86 12.74 -7.91 24.43
CA LEU A 86 13.32 -7.22 23.27
C LEU A 86 13.37 -5.71 23.50
N LEU A 87 12.28 -5.11 23.98
CA LEU A 87 12.20 -3.69 24.31
C LEU A 87 13.16 -3.30 25.44
N GLU A 88 13.34 -4.17 26.44
CA GLU A 88 14.28 -3.96 27.53
C GLU A 88 15.73 -4.05 27.04
N LYS A 89 16.06 -5.05 26.22
CA LYS A 89 17.39 -5.17 25.58
C LYS A 89 17.71 -3.98 24.68
N ALA A 90 16.70 -3.39 24.04
CA ALA A 90 16.83 -2.17 23.26
C ALA A 90 16.94 -0.89 24.14
N GLY A 91 16.84 -1.01 25.46
CA GLY A 91 16.94 0.10 26.41
C GLY A 91 15.71 1.01 26.45
N LEU A 92 14.59 0.60 25.85
CA LEU A 92 13.38 1.41 25.69
C LEU A 92 12.44 1.31 26.90
N ILE A 93 12.47 0.16 27.58
CA ILE A 93 11.75 -0.06 28.82
C ILE A 93 12.70 -0.63 29.88
N LYS A 94 12.29 -0.54 31.13
CA LYS A 94 12.79 -1.36 32.24
C LYS A 94 11.68 -2.27 32.71
N THR A 95 12.03 -3.50 33.01
CA THR A 95 11.09 -4.46 33.57
C THR A 95 11.53 -4.89 34.96
N ALA A 96 10.56 -5.07 35.86
CA ALA A 96 10.79 -5.59 37.20
C ALA A 96 9.72 -6.61 37.52
N LYS A 97 10.13 -7.86 37.77
CA LYS A 97 9.19 -8.91 38.17
C LYS A 97 8.60 -8.56 39.54
N LYS A 98 7.28 -8.66 39.66
CA LYS A 98 6.54 -8.42 40.91
C LYS A 98 5.42 -9.44 41.05
N ASP A 99 5.49 -10.27 42.08
CA ASP A 99 4.53 -11.35 42.35
C ASP A 99 4.29 -12.24 41.10
N ILE A 100 3.05 -12.25 40.59
CA ILE A 100 2.62 -12.98 39.39
C ILE A 100 2.70 -12.15 38.10
N GLY A 101 3.21 -10.92 38.19
CA GLY A 101 3.21 -9.95 37.11
C GLY A 101 4.58 -9.33 36.82
N LEU A 102 4.55 -8.34 35.94
CA LEU A 102 5.69 -7.55 35.50
C LEU A 102 5.35 -6.07 35.61
N VAL A 103 6.22 -5.30 36.27
CA VAL A 103 6.17 -3.84 36.24
C VAL A 103 7.01 -3.39 35.06
N VAL A 104 6.39 -2.69 34.11
CA VAL A 104 7.04 -2.17 32.91
C VAL A 104 7.06 -0.64 32.98
N THR A 105 8.26 -0.06 32.91
CA THR A 105 8.44 1.40 32.97
C THR A 105 9.17 1.86 31.73
N LEU A 106 8.63 2.86 31.04
CA LEU A 106 9.28 3.46 29.88
C LEU A 106 10.54 4.23 30.32
N THR A 107 11.65 4.06 29.59
CA THR A 107 12.87 4.84 29.85
C THR A 107 12.77 6.21 29.17
N PRO A 108 13.62 7.19 29.55
CA PRO A 108 13.72 8.45 28.81
C PRO A 108 14.05 8.24 27.33
N ALA A 109 14.90 7.25 27.02
CA ALA A 109 15.22 6.88 25.64
C ALA A 109 13.99 6.29 24.91
N GLY A 110 13.21 5.45 25.59
CA GLY A 110 11.94 4.93 25.08
C GLY A 110 10.95 6.03 24.74
N GLU A 111 10.76 6.99 25.65
CA GLU A 111 9.88 8.15 25.43
C GLU A 111 10.35 9.01 24.25
N GLN A 112 11.66 9.24 24.14
CA GLN A 112 12.24 9.97 23.00
C GLN A 112 12.05 9.23 21.67
N VAL A 113 12.20 7.91 21.63
CA VAL A 113 11.96 7.12 20.42
C VAL A 113 10.49 7.16 20.04
N LEU A 114 9.59 6.96 21.00
CA LEU A 114 8.15 6.96 20.74
C LEU A 114 7.66 8.34 20.30
N SER A 115 8.04 9.43 20.95
CA SER A 115 7.65 10.79 20.53
C SER A 115 8.04 11.14 19.09
N GLY A 116 9.08 10.50 18.54
CA GLY A 116 9.51 10.68 17.15
C GLY A 116 8.74 9.85 16.11
N ILE A 117 7.81 8.98 16.52
CA ILE A 117 7.07 8.09 15.62
C ILE A 117 5.65 8.63 15.42
N GLN A 118 5.27 8.84 14.16
CA GLN A 118 3.90 9.24 13.80
C GLN A 118 2.95 8.05 13.91
N GLY A 119 1.70 8.32 14.34
CA GLY A 119 0.63 7.31 14.37
C GLY A 119 0.63 6.40 15.59
N ILE A 120 1.35 6.76 16.66
CA ILE A 120 1.24 6.05 17.94
C ILE A 120 -0.12 6.31 18.58
N SER A 121 -0.73 5.26 19.11
CA SER A 121 -1.86 5.34 20.02
C SER A 121 -1.40 5.07 21.45
N ARG A 122 -1.80 5.94 22.39
CA ARG A 122 -1.60 5.75 23.83
C ARG A 122 -2.94 5.85 24.53
N THR A 123 -3.27 4.85 25.35
CA THR A 123 -4.50 4.84 26.13
C THR A 123 -4.17 4.57 27.58
N LYS A 124 -4.58 5.47 28.48
CA LYS A 124 -4.43 5.24 29.92
C LYS A 124 -5.26 4.06 30.36
N ARG A 125 -4.70 3.24 31.24
CA ARG A 125 -5.37 2.05 31.77
C ARG A 125 -5.90 2.31 33.18
N ALA A 126 -7.03 1.71 33.52
CA ALA A 126 -7.67 1.89 34.83
C ALA A 126 -6.79 1.34 35.97
N GLU A 127 -6.09 0.24 35.69
CA GLU A 127 -5.10 -0.41 36.56
C GLU A 127 -3.77 0.35 36.68
N GLY A 128 -3.62 1.48 35.98
CA GLY A 128 -2.41 2.29 35.96
C GLY A 128 -1.47 1.97 34.78
N GLY A 129 -0.73 2.98 34.35
CA GLY A 129 0.11 2.94 33.14
C GLY A 129 -0.70 3.08 31.85
N GLU A 130 -0.12 2.64 30.73
CA GLU A 130 -0.63 2.91 29.38
C GLU A 130 -0.66 1.64 28.52
N ALA A 131 -1.65 1.52 27.64
CA ALA A 131 -1.59 0.64 26.48
C ALA A 131 -1.05 1.45 25.30
N ILE A 132 0.00 0.94 24.65
CA ILE A 132 0.72 1.64 23.59
C ILE A 132 0.68 0.78 22.34
N VAL A 133 0.22 1.36 21.23
CA VAL A 133 0.28 0.77 19.89
C VAL A 133 1.22 1.60 19.04
N VAL A 134 2.25 0.96 18.51
CA VAL A 134 3.33 1.63 17.77
C VAL A 134 3.42 1.06 16.36
N PRO A 135 3.31 1.89 15.30
CA PRO A 135 3.66 1.45 13.97
C PRO A 135 5.18 1.24 13.89
N LEU A 136 5.61 0.15 13.28
CA LEU A 136 7.01 -0.26 13.14
C LEU A 136 7.54 0.00 11.73
N ALA A 137 6.74 -0.33 10.71
CA ALA A 137 7.11 -0.14 9.31
C ALA A 137 5.88 0.13 8.44
N THR A 138 6.05 0.94 7.40
CA THR A 138 5.02 1.23 6.39
C THR A 138 5.33 0.52 5.09
N ARG A 139 4.30 0.22 4.29
CA ARG A 139 4.49 -0.35 2.95
C ARG A 139 4.80 0.77 1.96
N LYS A 140 5.85 0.59 1.17
CA LYS A 140 6.28 1.54 0.14
C LYS A 140 6.33 0.87 -1.22
N LEU A 141 5.72 1.50 -2.21
CA LEU A 141 5.84 1.09 -3.61
C LEU A 141 7.30 1.27 -4.06
N VAL A 142 7.88 0.24 -4.66
CA VAL A 142 9.22 0.28 -5.25
C VAL A 142 9.12 0.57 -6.73
N ALA A 143 8.35 -0.23 -7.46
CA ALA A 143 8.14 -0.06 -8.89
C ALA A 143 6.82 -0.70 -9.34
N ILE A 144 6.23 -0.14 -10.40
CA ILE A 144 5.26 -0.85 -11.23
C ILE A 144 6.06 -1.71 -12.20
N THR A 145 5.85 -3.02 -12.19
CA THR A 145 6.62 -3.94 -13.03
C THR A 145 5.93 -4.23 -14.35
N LYS A 146 4.59 -4.24 -14.35
CA LYS A 146 3.80 -4.41 -15.58
C LYS A 146 2.42 -3.80 -15.40
N VAL A 147 1.93 -3.11 -16.43
CA VAL A 147 0.52 -2.77 -16.59
C VAL A 147 0.00 -3.49 -17.83
N ASP A 148 -0.97 -4.38 -17.64
CA ASP A 148 -1.60 -5.15 -18.70
C ASP A 148 -3.07 -4.74 -18.79
N SER A 149 -3.48 -4.10 -19.88
CA SER A 149 -4.86 -3.63 -20.06
C SER A 149 -5.54 -4.40 -21.19
N PRO A 150 -6.02 -5.64 -20.94
CA PRO A 150 -6.65 -6.46 -21.98
C PRO A 150 -7.93 -5.82 -22.54
N THR A 151 -8.59 -4.96 -21.76
CA THR A 151 -9.74 -4.16 -22.22
C THR A 151 -9.66 -2.74 -21.64
N PRO A 152 -10.34 -1.74 -22.23
CA PRO A 152 -10.39 -0.39 -21.67
C PRO A 152 -10.96 -0.31 -20.25
N SER A 153 -11.73 -1.32 -19.83
CA SER A 153 -12.39 -1.41 -18.53
C SER A 153 -11.74 -2.41 -17.57
N ARG A 154 -10.65 -3.09 -17.95
CA ARG A 154 -9.97 -4.09 -17.11
C ARG A 154 -8.46 -4.00 -17.27
N ALA A 155 -7.75 -3.93 -16.15
CA ALA A 155 -6.30 -3.87 -16.14
C ALA A 155 -5.72 -4.73 -15.01
N THR A 156 -4.61 -5.40 -15.26
CA THR A 156 -3.80 -6.08 -14.25
C THR A 156 -2.53 -5.27 -14.04
N VAL A 157 -2.27 -4.88 -12.80
CA VAL A 157 -1.07 -4.14 -12.43
C VAL A 157 -0.23 -5.05 -11.55
N ALA A 158 0.94 -5.44 -12.05
CA ALA A 158 1.99 -6.06 -11.26
C ALA A 158 2.93 -4.97 -10.73
N TYR A 159 3.31 -5.11 -9.47
CA TYR A 159 4.17 -4.16 -8.79
C TYR A 159 5.04 -4.85 -7.75
N THR A 160 6.06 -4.13 -7.28
CA THR A 160 6.89 -4.55 -6.14
C THR A 160 6.78 -3.54 -5.03
N TRP A 161 6.69 -4.01 -3.79
CA TRP A 161 6.66 -3.14 -2.61
C TRP A 161 7.63 -3.65 -1.56
N LYS A 162 8.08 -2.77 -0.67
CA LYS A 162 8.92 -3.15 0.46
C LYS A 162 8.47 -2.46 1.73
N TRP A 163 8.94 -2.97 2.86
CA TRP A 163 8.79 -2.28 4.13
C TRP A 163 9.74 -1.07 4.20
N GLU A 164 9.27 -0.01 4.84
CA GLU A 164 10.07 1.14 5.25
C GLU A 164 9.99 1.24 6.79
N PRO A 165 10.95 0.64 7.51
CA PRO A 165 10.94 0.64 8.98
C PRO A 165 11.33 2.01 9.55
N ASN A 166 10.70 2.36 10.66
CA ASN A 166 11.17 3.47 11.51
C ASN A 166 12.25 2.98 12.50
N LYS A 167 12.71 3.86 13.39
CA LYS A 167 13.75 3.53 14.39
C LYS A 167 13.40 2.30 15.23
N LEU A 168 12.13 2.14 15.61
CA LEU A 168 11.68 0.96 16.37
C LEU A 168 11.52 -0.26 15.47
N GLY A 169 11.07 -0.08 14.22
CA GLY A 169 11.05 -1.14 13.22
C GLY A 169 12.43 -1.76 12.98
N GLN A 170 13.52 -0.98 13.06
CA GLN A 170 14.89 -1.52 12.96
C GLN A 170 15.24 -2.46 14.13
N VAL A 171 14.73 -2.17 15.34
CA VAL A 171 14.89 -3.05 16.51
C VAL A 171 14.06 -4.32 16.35
N PHE A 172 12.87 -4.19 15.75
CA PHE A 172 11.94 -5.29 15.47
C PHE A 172 12.21 -5.99 14.14
N ASP A 173 13.35 -5.74 13.50
CA ASP A 173 13.72 -6.46 12.30
C ASP A 173 14.19 -7.88 12.68
N ALA A 174 13.64 -8.89 12.01
CA ALA A 174 13.93 -10.30 12.26
C ALA A 174 15.41 -10.68 12.03
N SER A 175 16.14 -9.88 11.24
CA SER A 175 17.57 -10.00 10.97
C SER A 175 18.45 -9.14 11.91
N SER A 176 17.86 -8.32 12.77
CA SER A 176 18.62 -7.51 13.73
C SER A 176 19.43 -8.37 14.70
N SER A 177 20.55 -7.83 15.19
CA SER A 177 21.37 -8.47 16.23
C SER A 177 20.60 -8.69 17.53
N LEU A 178 19.64 -7.81 17.84
CA LEU A 178 18.79 -7.91 19.02
C LEU A 178 17.83 -9.10 18.91
N VAL A 179 17.12 -9.26 17.80
CA VAL A 179 16.19 -10.37 17.59
C VAL A 179 16.92 -11.70 17.39
N SER A 180 18.00 -11.70 16.63
CA SER A 180 18.80 -12.93 16.39
C SER A 180 19.45 -13.50 17.66
N ALA A 181 19.65 -12.68 18.69
CA ALA A 181 20.14 -13.13 20.00
C ALA A 181 19.09 -13.89 20.84
N PHE A 182 17.84 -14.01 20.38
CA PHE A 182 16.82 -14.84 21.02
C PHE A 182 16.85 -16.28 20.50
N GLY A 183 16.39 -17.23 21.32
CA GLY A 183 16.21 -18.61 20.90
C GLY A 183 15.16 -18.75 19.81
N ILE A 184 15.15 -19.89 19.10
CA ILE A 184 14.26 -20.15 17.97
C ILE A 184 12.79 -19.93 18.33
N TRP A 185 12.34 -20.44 19.47
CA TRP A 185 10.97 -20.29 19.95
C TRP A 185 10.58 -18.83 20.20
N ASP A 186 11.40 -18.10 20.95
CA ASP A 186 11.15 -16.68 21.22
C ASP A 186 11.11 -15.86 19.92
N ARG A 187 12.00 -16.15 18.96
CA ARG A 187 12.00 -15.49 17.65
C ARG A 187 10.74 -15.76 16.86
N GLN A 188 10.25 -17.00 16.87
CA GLN A 188 8.99 -17.35 16.20
C GLN A 188 7.80 -16.62 16.85
N THR A 189 7.74 -16.58 18.18
CA THR A 189 6.71 -15.82 18.91
C THR A 189 6.77 -14.34 18.57
N LEU A 190 7.97 -13.75 18.55
CA LEU A 190 8.16 -12.35 18.15
C LEU A 190 7.62 -12.07 16.74
N ILE A 191 7.92 -12.95 15.78
CA ILE A 191 7.50 -12.81 14.37
C ILE A 191 5.99 -12.98 14.22
N LYS A 192 5.43 -13.99 14.88
CA LYS A 192 4.02 -14.36 14.73
C LYS A 192 3.09 -13.39 15.45
N ASP A 193 3.45 -13.00 16.68
CA ASP A 193 2.50 -12.39 17.61
C ASP A 193 2.84 -10.91 17.93
N TYR A 194 4.08 -10.47 17.70
CA TYR A 194 4.57 -9.16 18.19
C TYR A 194 5.13 -8.22 17.12
N GLY A 195 4.77 -8.46 15.86
CA GLY A 195 5.09 -7.55 14.77
C GLY A 195 6.58 -7.50 14.42
N VAL A 196 7.38 -8.50 14.77
CA VAL A 196 8.71 -8.67 14.16
C VAL A 196 8.53 -9.18 12.73
N ASP A 197 9.21 -8.59 11.77
CA ASP A 197 9.22 -9.05 10.38
C ASP A 197 10.60 -8.75 9.76
N PHE A 198 10.85 -9.27 8.57
CA PHE A 198 12.03 -8.93 7.77
C PHE A 198 11.79 -7.59 7.07
N TYR A 199 11.94 -6.49 7.81
CA TYR A 199 11.69 -5.14 7.31
C TYR A 199 12.74 -4.66 6.28
N HIS A 200 13.93 -5.27 6.28
CA HIS A 200 14.96 -5.04 5.25
C HIS A 200 15.00 -6.13 4.17
N ALA A 201 14.00 -7.01 4.09
CA ALA A 201 13.93 -7.99 3.01
C ALA A 201 13.81 -7.33 1.63
N ASP A 202 14.10 -8.11 0.60
CA ASP A 202 13.93 -7.71 -0.80
C ASP A 202 12.48 -7.31 -1.11
N PRO A 203 12.26 -6.44 -2.12
CA PRO A 203 10.92 -6.06 -2.55
C PRO A 203 10.04 -7.28 -2.89
N LYS A 204 8.84 -7.31 -2.32
CA LYS A 204 7.85 -8.36 -2.51
C LYS A 204 7.02 -8.07 -3.77
N PRO A 205 6.94 -9.00 -4.73
CA PRO A 205 6.05 -8.85 -5.88
C PRO A 205 4.59 -9.08 -5.47
N GLU A 206 3.69 -8.30 -6.04
CA GLU A 206 2.24 -8.46 -5.88
C GLU A 206 1.54 -7.96 -7.15
N SER A 207 0.30 -8.40 -7.36
CA SER A 207 -0.51 -7.95 -8.47
C SER A 207 -1.97 -7.76 -8.07
N PHE A 208 -2.60 -6.72 -8.59
CA PHE A 208 -4.04 -6.53 -8.51
C PHE A 208 -4.66 -6.50 -9.90
N THR A 209 -5.84 -7.11 -10.01
CA THR A 209 -6.73 -6.89 -11.14
C THR A 209 -7.67 -5.75 -10.78
N PHE A 210 -7.85 -4.82 -11.72
CA PHE A 210 -8.71 -3.67 -11.61
C PHE A 210 -9.82 -3.72 -12.64
N SER A 211 -11.00 -3.27 -12.24
CA SER A 211 -12.14 -3.00 -13.11
C SER A 211 -12.47 -1.51 -13.07
N ARG A 212 -12.83 -0.95 -14.22
CA ARG A 212 -13.26 0.44 -14.31
C ARG A 212 -14.78 0.54 -14.14
N GLY A 213 -15.21 1.22 -13.10
CA GLY A 213 -16.61 1.57 -12.87
C GLY A 213 -16.88 3.07 -13.02
N PRO A 214 -18.11 3.52 -12.70
CA PRO A 214 -18.51 4.93 -12.77
C PRO A 214 -17.66 5.86 -11.89
N LYS A 215 -17.08 5.33 -10.80
CA LYS A 215 -16.23 6.07 -9.86
C LYS A 215 -14.72 5.98 -10.19
N GLY A 216 -14.37 5.40 -11.34
CA GLY A 216 -12.98 5.16 -11.75
C GLY A 216 -12.55 3.70 -11.57
N TRP A 217 -11.24 3.48 -11.47
CA TRP A 217 -10.66 2.15 -11.30
C TRP A 217 -10.75 1.67 -9.84
N SER A 218 -11.20 0.44 -9.64
CA SER A 218 -11.23 -0.25 -8.34
C SER A 218 -10.68 -1.66 -8.49
N ILE A 219 -10.25 -2.27 -7.38
CA ILE A 219 -9.88 -3.69 -7.36
C ILE A 219 -11.11 -4.47 -7.85
N ALA A 220 -10.90 -5.37 -8.82
CA ALA A 220 -11.93 -6.28 -9.27
C ALA A 220 -12.16 -7.31 -8.17
N GLU A 221 -13.41 -7.44 -7.71
CA GLU A 221 -13.81 -8.55 -6.85
C GLU A 221 -13.70 -9.86 -7.67
N GLU A 222 -13.21 -10.93 -7.04
CA GLU A 222 -13.14 -12.27 -7.65
C GLU A 222 -14.53 -12.89 -7.80
#